data_AF-A0A084WUX3-F1
#
_entry.id   AF-A0A084WUX3-F1
#
_cell.length_a   1.000
_cell.length_b   1.000
_cell.length_c   1.000
_cell.angle_alpha   90.00
_cell.angle_beta   90.00
_cell.angle_gamma   90.00
#
_symmetry.space_group_name_H-M   'P 1'
#
loop_
_entity.id
_entity.type
_entity.pdbx_description
1 polymer ?
#
loop_
_entity_poly.entity_id
_entity_poly.type
_entity_poly.pdbx_seq_one_letter_code
_entity_poly.pdbx_strand_id
1 'polypeptide(L)'
;MYGRPEHLIDTLLAKIRRAPPLKEDRLDSLLDFAISVEEICATVRGSAAEHRFDGPVLKELVDLLPWHLKIDWGRHCVARPTKTLGEFGIFMRQLKSALLHVVSPSPELAERRAARHVNVHTTSDMAPKIPKPAAPCICNGGCKMLVECWAYWELDVSQRWNHLNPP
;
A
#
# COMPACT_ATOMS: atom_id res chain seq x y z
N MET A 1 21.78 10.76 -3.58
CA MET A 1 21.13 10.47 -4.88
C MET A 1 20.14 9.33 -4.70
N TYR A 2 19.08 9.55 -3.91
CA TYR A 2 17.98 8.60 -3.71
C TYR A 2 16.70 9.25 -4.21
N GLY A 3 15.79 8.50 -4.82
CA GLY A 3 14.41 8.94 -5.00
C GLY A 3 14.07 9.60 -6.34
N ARG A 4 14.20 8.87 -7.47
CA ARG A 4 13.35 9.12 -8.64
C ARG A 4 12.09 8.28 -8.50
N PRO A 5 11.01 8.79 -7.88
CA PRO A 5 9.78 8.02 -7.66
C PRO A 5 9.23 7.47 -8.98
N GLU A 6 9.46 8.16 -10.10
CA GLU A 6 9.09 7.71 -11.44
C GLU A 6 9.74 6.38 -11.80
N HIS A 7 11.03 6.22 -11.50
CA HIS A 7 11.75 4.98 -11.80
C HIS A 7 11.27 3.80 -10.93
N LEU A 8 10.89 4.08 -9.68
CA LEU A 8 10.30 3.08 -8.80
C LEU A 8 8.92 2.66 -9.28
N ILE A 9 8.07 3.63 -9.67
CA ILE A 9 6.75 3.37 -10.26
C ILE A 9 6.90 2.52 -11.53
N ASP A 10 7.82 2.87 -12.43
CA ASP A 10 8.08 2.11 -13.65
C ASP A 10 8.54 0.67 -13.35
N THR A 11 9.39 0.49 -12.33
CA THR A 11 9.86 -0.82 -11.90
C THR A 11 8.72 -1.67 -11.35
N LEU A 12 7.86 -1.08 -10.52
CA LEU A 12 6.69 -1.76 -9.95
C LEU A 12 5.67 -2.12 -11.02
N LEU A 13 5.40 -1.23 -11.97
CA LEU A 13 4.54 -1.52 -13.13
C LEU A 13 5.12 -2.61 -14.02
N ALA A 14 6.43 -2.57 -14.31
CA ALA A 14 7.09 -3.62 -15.09
C ALA A 14 6.97 -4.99 -14.40
N LYS A 15 7.04 -5.04 -13.08
CA LYS A 15 6.82 -6.27 -12.31
C LYS A 15 5.37 -6.76 -12.43
N ILE A 16 4.40 -5.86 -12.30
CA ILE A 16 2.97 -6.18 -12.46
C ILE A 16 2.69 -6.72 -13.87
N ARG A 17 3.23 -6.07 -14.91
CA ARG A 17 3.07 -6.50 -16.33
C ARG A 17 3.65 -7.89 -16.62
N ARG A 18 4.72 -8.27 -15.94
CA ARG A 18 5.38 -9.58 -16.09
C ARG A 18 4.71 -10.67 -15.26
N ALA A 19 3.84 -10.30 -14.31
CA ALA A 19 3.14 -11.27 -13.50
C ALA A 19 2.14 -12.07 -14.38
N PRO A 20 1.92 -13.36 -14.07
CA PRO A 20 0.85 -14.11 -14.72
C PRO A 20 -0.51 -13.41 -14.55
N PRO A 21 -1.44 -13.58 -15.48
CA PRO A 21 -2.80 -13.05 -15.34
C PRO A 21 -3.41 -13.44 -13.99
N LEU A 22 -4.09 -12.48 -13.35
CA LEU A 22 -4.78 -12.72 -12.09
C LEU A 22 -5.91 -13.72 -12.32
N LYS A 23 -5.82 -14.87 -11.67
CA LYS A 23 -6.84 -15.92 -11.71
C LYS A 23 -7.63 -15.93 -10.41
N GLU A 24 -8.91 -16.28 -10.51
CA GLU A 24 -9.87 -16.25 -9.40
C GLU A 24 -9.53 -17.27 -8.31
N ASP A 25 -8.93 -18.40 -8.70
CA ASP A 25 -8.52 -19.49 -7.81
C ASP A 25 -7.20 -19.21 -7.08
N ARG A 26 -6.48 -18.14 -7.44
CA ARG A 26 -5.14 -17.82 -6.91
C ARG A 26 -5.16 -16.58 -6.04
N LEU A 27 -5.78 -16.69 -4.86
CA LEU A 27 -5.91 -15.62 -3.88
C LEU A 27 -4.56 -14.99 -3.47
N ASP A 28 -3.49 -15.77 -3.41
CA ASP A 28 -2.14 -15.28 -3.14
C ASP A 28 -1.64 -14.29 -4.20
N SER A 29 -1.98 -14.52 -5.47
CA SER A 29 -1.60 -13.64 -6.56
C SER A 29 -2.37 -12.33 -6.51
N LEU A 30 -3.64 -12.38 -6.12
CA LEU A 30 -4.46 -11.18 -5.87
C LEU A 30 -3.92 -10.37 -4.69
N LEU A 31 -3.48 -11.04 -3.64
CA LEU A 31 -2.91 -10.40 -2.46
C LEU A 31 -1.55 -9.73 -2.78
N ASP A 32 -0.67 -10.42 -3.51
CA ASP A 32 0.59 -9.86 -4.00
C ASP A 32 0.35 -8.64 -4.91
N PHE A 33 -0.66 -8.69 -5.78
CA PHE A 33 -1.05 -7.58 -6.63
C PHE A 33 -1.56 -6.39 -5.80
N ALA A 34 -2.44 -6.61 -4.82
CA ALA A 34 -2.96 -5.56 -3.95
C ALA A 34 -1.84 -4.85 -3.17
N ILE A 35 -0.85 -5.60 -2.67
CA ILE A 35 0.33 -5.03 -2.01
C ILE A 35 1.13 -4.15 -2.98
N SER A 36 1.38 -4.62 -4.20
CA SER A 36 2.11 -3.85 -5.20
C SER A 36 1.36 -2.59 -5.65
N VAL A 37 0.03 -2.62 -5.75
CA VAL A 37 -0.77 -1.42 -6.03
C VAL A 37 -0.66 -0.40 -4.90
N GLU A 38 -0.73 -0.84 -3.63
CA GLU A 38 -0.55 0.07 -2.50
C GLU A 38 0.83 0.74 -2.50
N GLU A 39 1.87 -0.02 -2.85
CA GLU A 39 3.24 0.51 -2.98
C GLU A 39 3.35 1.56 -4.10
N ILE A 40 2.72 1.31 -5.26
CA ILE A 40 2.62 2.29 -6.35
C ILE A 40 1.88 3.53 -5.87
N CYS A 41 0.71 3.38 -5.23
CA CYS A 41 -0.09 4.51 -4.75
C CYS A 41 0.67 5.34 -3.71
N ALA A 42 1.40 4.69 -2.79
CA ALA A 42 2.23 5.37 -1.81
C ALA A 42 3.39 6.13 -2.48
N THR A 43 4.03 5.52 -3.48
CA THR A 43 5.14 6.14 -4.23
C THR A 43 4.66 7.33 -5.05
N VAL A 44 3.52 7.20 -5.74
CA VAL A 44 2.91 8.30 -6.51
C VAL A 44 2.53 9.44 -5.58
N ARG A 45 1.92 9.16 -4.43
CA ARG A 45 1.54 10.18 -3.44
C ARG A 45 2.75 10.91 -2.83
N GLY A 46 3.83 10.18 -2.61
CA GLY A 46 5.10 10.76 -2.16
C GLY A 46 5.85 11.54 -3.23
N SER A 47 5.35 11.55 -4.48
CA SER A 47 5.97 12.22 -5.62
C SER A 47 5.22 13.50 -6.00
N ALA A 48 5.91 14.46 -6.62
CA ALA A 48 5.26 15.63 -7.23
C ALA A 48 4.57 15.31 -8.57
N ALA A 49 4.42 14.03 -8.92
CA ALA A 49 3.99 13.56 -10.24
C ALA A 49 2.59 12.92 -10.27
N GLU A 50 1.78 13.08 -9.21
CA GLU A 50 0.44 12.46 -9.08
C GLU A 50 -0.41 12.57 -10.35
N HIS A 51 -0.57 13.78 -10.89
CA HIS A 51 -1.39 14.06 -12.08
C HIS A 51 -0.94 13.32 -13.34
N ARG A 52 0.35 13.01 -13.46
CA ARG A 52 0.92 12.30 -14.62
C ARG A 52 0.53 10.82 -14.62
N PHE A 53 0.44 10.23 -13.44
CA PHE A 53 0.22 8.80 -13.28
C PHE A 53 -1.25 8.45 -13.05
N ASP A 54 -2.05 9.35 -12.48
CA ASP A 54 -3.41 9.07 -12.00
C ASP A 54 -4.29 8.34 -13.04
N GLY A 55 -4.45 8.90 -14.25
CA GLY A 55 -5.29 8.30 -15.30
C GLY A 55 -4.70 7.04 -15.95
N PRO A 56 -3.51 7.11 -16.59
CA PRO A 56 -2.93 5.98 -17.32
C PRO A 56 -2.65 4.76 -16.44
N VAL A 57 -2.10 4.97 -15.23
CA VAL A 57 -1.78 3.88 -14.30
C VAL A 57 -3.06 3.27 -13.76
N LEU A 58 -4.05 4.08 -13.40
CA LEU A 58 -5.35 3.56 -12.96
C LEU A 58 -5.97 2.64 -14.01
N LYS A 59 -6.01 3.08 -15.28
CA LYS A 59 -6.58 2.28 -16.37
C LYS A 59 -5.87 0.93 -16.48
N GLU A 60 -4.53 0.95 -16.52
CA GLU A 60 -3.72 -0.26 -16.62
C GLU A 60 -3.97 -1.23 -15.47
N LEU A 61 -3.99 -0.73 -14.23
CA LEU A 61 -4.21 -1.57 -13.05
C LEU A 61 -5.61 -2.16 -13.00
N VAL A 62 -6.64 -1.39 -13.41
CA VAL A 62 -8.01 -1.88 -13.51
C VAL A 62 -8.13 -2.95 -14.60
N ASP A 63 -7.47 -2.77 -15.74
CA ASP A 63 -7.52 -3.72 -16.86
C ASP A 63 -6.94 -5.10 -16.50
N LEU A 64 -6.03 -5.17 -15.53
CA LEU A 64 -5.44 -6.42 -15.02
C LEU A 64 -6.35 -7.20 -14.07
N LEU A 65 -7.40 -6.58 -13.53
CA LEU A 65 -8.31 -7.25 -12.61
C LEU A 65 -9.12 -8.37 -13.31
N PRO A 66 -9.42 -9.47 -12.61
CA PRO A 66 -10.49 -10.39 -12.98
C PRO A 66 -11.84 -9.66 -13.12
N TRP A 67 -12.73 -10.19 -13.95
CA TRP A 67 -14.01 -9.54 -14.28
C TRP A 67 -14.86 -9.21 -13.05
N HIS A 68 -14.90 -10.09 -12.04
CA HIS A 68 -15.69 -9.87 -10.83
C HIS A 68 -15.15 -8.69 -10.01
N LEU A 69 -13.82 -8.55 -9.90
CA LEU A 69 -13.19 -7.39 -9.24
C LEU A 69 -13.34 -6.10 -10.05
N LYS A 70 -13.41 -6.18 -11.39
CA LYS A 70 -13.77 -5.01 -12.23
C LYS A 70 -15.20 -4.53 -11.94
N ILE A 71 -16.14 -5.45 -11.75
CA ILE A 71 -17.51 -5.09 -11.36
C ILE A 71 -17.53 -4.48 -9.96
N ASP A 72 -16.82 -5.05 -9.00
CA ASP A 72 -16.76 -4.51 -7.64
C ASP A 72 -16.09 -3.14 -7.59
N TRP A 73 -15.03 -2.92 -8.39
CA TRP A 73 -14.48 -1.59 -8.61
C TRP A 73 -15.52 -0.65 -9.24
N GLY A 74 -16.27 -1.10 -10.24
CA GLY A 74 -17.37 -0.34 -10.83
C GLY A 74 -18.42 0.08 -9.79
N ARG A 75 -18.81 -0.82 -8.88
CA ARG A 75 -19.72 -0.53 -7.76
C ARG A 75 -19.13 0.51 -6.81
N HIS A 76 -17.83 0.40 -6.51
CA HIS A 76 -17.10 1.37 -5.71
C HIS A 76 -17.16 2.78 -6.34
N CYS A 77 -16.96 2.88 -7.66
CA CYS A 77 -17.07 4.14 -8.41
C CYS A 77 -18.50 4.70 -8.50
N VAL A 78 -19.53 3.86 -8.45
CA VAL A 78 -20.92 4.35 -8.41
C VAL A 78 -21.21 5.00 -7.05
N ALA A 79 -20.70 4.42 -5.97
CA ALA A 79 -20.84 4.97 -4.63
C ALA A 79 -19.98 6.25 -4.42
N ARG A 80 -18.89 6.40 -5.18
CA ARG A 80 -17.93 7.50 -5.08
C ARG A 80 -17.57 8.02 -6.47
N PRO A 81 -18.05 9.20 -6.90
CA PRO A 81 -17.94 9.65 -8.28
C PRO A 81 -16.51 9.95 -8.75
N THR A 82 -15.51 9.93 -7.87
CA THR A 82 -14.10 10.18 -8.19
C THR A 82 -13.37 8.88 -8.58
N LYS A 83 -12.82 8.84 -9.78
CA LYS A 83 -12.01 7.74 -10.31
C LYS A 83 -10.54 8.13 -10.35
N THR A 84 -9.89 8.09 -9.20
CA THR A 84 -8.45 8.38 -9.07
C THR A 84 -7.70 7.12 -8.67
N LEU A 85 -6.39 7.10 -8.93
CA LEU A 85 -5.46 6.10 -8.43
C LEU A 85 -5.49 6.05 -6.90
N GLY A 86 -5.73 7.19 -6.23
CA GLY A 86 -5.93 7.26 -4.78
C GLY A 86 -7.13 6.43 -4.30
N GLU A 87 -8.30 6.61 -4.91
CA GLU A 87 -9.50 5.81 -4.59
C GLU A 87 -9.29 4.33 -4.93
N PHE A 88 -8.60 4.04 -6.03
CA PHE A 88 -8.24 2.67 -6.37
C PHE A 88 -7.31 2.04 -5.33
N GLY A 89 -6.37 2.80 -4.78
CA GLY A 89 -5.53 2.36 -3.67
C GLY A 89 -6.33 2.03 -2.40
N ILE A 90 -7.41 2.78 -2.12
CA ILE A 90 -8.33 2.48 -1.01
C ILE A 90 -9.08 1.17 -1.27
N PHE A 91 -9.62 1.00 -2.48
CA PHE A 91 -10.28 -0.25 -2.90
C PHE A 91 -9.35 -1.46 -2.76
N MET A 92 -8.12 -1.37 -3.27
CA MET A 92 -7.14 -2.46 -3.19
C MET A 92 -6.71 -2.76 -1.76
N ARG A 93 -6.67 -1.77 -0.88
CA ARG A 93 -6.41 -1.99 0.55
C ARG A 93 -7.52 -2.77 1.23
N GLN A 94 -8.78 -2.44 0.93
CA GLN A 94 -9.92 -3.20 1.45
C GLN A 94 -9.88 -4.65 0.97
N LEU A 95 -9.58 -4.86 -0.32
CA LEU A 95 -9.38 -6.19 -0.89
C LEU A 95 -8.23 -6.93 -0.19
N LYS A 96 -7.07 -6.29 0.00
CA LYS A 96 -5.93 -6.85 0.73
C LYS A 96 -6.32 -7.31 2.13
N SER A 97 -7.01 -6.46 2.89
CA SER A 97 -7.49 -6.77 4.24
C SER A 97 -8.44 -7.97 4.23
N ALA A 98 -9.39 -8.03 3.30
CA ALA A 98 -10.29 -9.17 3.16
C ALA A 98 -9.54 -10.46 2.80
N LEU A 99 -8.60 -10.39 1.85
CA LEU A 99 -7.77 -11.52 1.43
C LEU A 99 -6.94 -12.07 2.60
N LEU A 100 -6.39 -11.21 3.45
CA LEU A 100 -5.62 -11.64 4.63
C LEU A 100 -6.45 -12.44 5.65
N HIS A 101 -7.78 -12.34 5.62
CA HIS A 101 -8.66 -13.15 6.47
C HIS A 101 -8.99 -14.53 5.89
N VAL A 102 -8.78 -14.73 4.58
CA VAL A 102 -9.14 -15.97 3.88
C VAL A 102 -7.94 -16.74 3.33
N VAL A 103 -6.80 -16.06 3.13
CA VAL A 103 -5.55 -16.67 2.72
C VAL A 103 -4.86 -17.26 3.95
N SER A 104 -4.72 -18.57 3.97
CA SER A 104 -3.93 -19.26 5.00
C SER A 104 -2.47 -18.80 4.94
N PRO A 105 -1.82 -18.52 6.08
CA PRO A 105 -0.39 -18.22 6.11
C PRO A 105 0.40 -19.49 5.72
N SER A 106 0.71 -19.63 4.43
CA SER A 106 1.66 -20.63 3.97
C SER A 106 3.08 -20.17 4.32
N PRO A 107 3.97 -21.06 4.83
CA PRO A 107 5.35 -20.72 5.15
C PRO A 107 6.11 -20.12 3.95
N GLU A 108 5.86 -20.62 2.74
CA GLU A 108 6.46 -20.08 1.50
C GLU A 108 6.03 -18.62 1.23
N LEU A 109 4.77 -18.30 1.55
CA LEU A 109 4.21 -16.96 1.35
C LEU A 109 4.78 -15.98 2.39
N ALA A 110 4.95 -16.43 3.63
CA ALA A 110 5.58 -15.67 4.69
C ALA A 110 7.05 -15.37 4.37
N GLU A 111 7.79 -16.36 3.89
CA GLU A 111 9.19 -16.20 3.49
C GLU A 111 9.35 -15.26 2.28
N ARG A 112 8.49 -15.41 1.25
CA ARG A 112 8.46 -14.48 0.09
C ARG A 112 8.14 -13.04 0.51
N ARG A 113 7.31 -12.84 1.53
CA ARG A 113 6.98 -11.50 2.06
C ARG A 113 8.10 -10.93 2.94
N ALA A 114 8.72 -11.78 3.75
CA ALA A 114 9.88 -11.42 4.55
C ALA A 114 11.05 -11.02 3.64
N ALA A 115 11.29 -11.75 2.55
CA ALA A 115 12.30 -11.40 1.55
C ALA A 115 12.04 -10.04 0.84
N ARG A 116 10.78 -9.59 0.76
CA ARG A 116 10.44 -8.24 0.26
C ARG A 116 10.69 -7.14 1.29
N HIS A 117 10.74 -7.47 2.58
CA HIS A 117 11.06 -6.53 3.65
C HIS A 117 12.55 -6.65 3.98
N VAL A 118 13.36 -5.72 3.49
CA VAL A 118 14.76 -5.64 3.90
C VAL A 118 14.82 -5.10 5.32
N ASN A 119 15.25 -5.93 6.27
CA ASN A 119 15.65 -5.45 7.59
C ASN A 119 16.93 -4.64 7.44
N VAL A 120 16.81 -3.31 7.46
CA VAL A 120 17.98 -2.43 7.51
C VAL A 120 18.48 -2.40 8.96
N HIS A 121 19.46 -3.24 9.26
CA HIS A 121 20.15 -3.18 10.55
C HIS A 121 21.02 -1.91 10.62
N THR A 122 20.61 -0.93 11.43
CA THR A 122 21.55 0.07 11.96
C THR A 122 22.38 -0.64 13.03
N THR A 123 23.68 -0.80 12.79
CA THR A 123 24.61 -1.30 13.79
C THR A 123 24.74 -0.28 14.93
N SER A 124 24.22 -0.61 16.12
CA SER A 124 24.87 -0.37 17.42
C SER A 124 23.93 -0.81 18.55
N ASP A 125 24.45 -1.79 19.27
CA ASP A 125 24.16 -2.22 20.64
C ASP A 125 22.82 -2.86 21.02
N MET A 126 22.99 -4.11 21.44
CA MET A 126 22.02 -4.99 22.07
C MET A 126 21.46 -4.37 23.35
N ALA A 127 20.19 -4.04 23.31
CA ALA A 127 19.31 -4.19 24.47
C ALA A 127 17.95 -4.69 23.96
N PRO A 128 17.31 -5.69 24.60
CA PRO A 128 15.95 -6.07 24.26
C PRO A 128 15.03 -4.87 24.54
N LYS A 129 14.72 -4.11 23.50
CA LYS A 129 13.76 -3.00 23.59
C LYS A 129 12.38 -3.63 23.74
N ILE A 130 11.83 -3.49 24.94
CA ILE A 130 10.40 -3.64 25.22
C ILE A 130 9.63 -2.98 24.06
N PRO A 131 8.66 -3.66 23.41
CA PRO A 131 7.93 -3.07 22.29
C PRO A 131 7.28 -1.77 22.75
N LYS A 132 7.75 -0.64 22.19
CA LYS A 132 7.16 0.66 22.47
C LYS A 132 5.67 0.59 22.06
N PRO A 133 4.74 1.05 22.90
CA PRO A 133 3.33 1.09 22.53
C PRO A 133 3.18 1.95 21.27
N ALA A 134 2.41 1.44 20.30
CA ALA A 134 2.13 2.16 19.07
C ALA A 134 1.52 3.53 19.40
N ALA A 135 2.09 4.60 18.84
CA ALA A 135 1.62 5.96 19.10
C ALA A 135 0.13 6.07 18.70
N PRO A 136 -0.72 6.66 19.56
CA PRO A 136 -2.14 6.79 19.28
C PRO A 136 -2.38 7.67 18.05
N CYS A 137 -3.51 7.44 17.38
CA CYS A 137 -3.89 8.23 16.22
C CYS A 137 -4.17 9.70 16.60
N ILE A 138 -3.81 10.63 15.71
CA ILE A 138 -3.92 12.08 15.92
C ILE A 138 -5.33 12.63 15.73
N CYS A 139 -6.15 12.01 14.87
CA CYS A 139 -7.44 12.61 14.49
C CYS A 139 -8.59 12.35 15.48
N ASN A 140 -8.34 11.71 16.64
CA ASN A 140 -9.37 11.20 17.57
C ASN A 140 -10.45 10.30 16.92
N GLY A 141 -10.35 10.01 15.62
CA GLY A 141 -11.36 9.32 14.85
C GLY A 141 -10.83 7.97 14.39
N GLY A 142 -11.03 6.93 15.20
CA GLY A 142 -11.08 5.51 14.81
C GLY A 142 -9.99 4.89 13.91
N CYS A 143 -8.95 5.60 13.48
CA CYS A 143 -7.95 5.05 12.58
C CYS A 143 -7.09 4.02 13.32
N LYS A 144 -6.93 2.85 12.70
CA LYS A 144 -6.16 1.74 13.28
C LYS A 144 -4.65 1.96 13.19
N MET A 145 -4.18 2.76 12.24
CA MET A 145 -2.75 3.08 12.06
C MET A 145 -2.55 4.55 11.67
N LEU A 146 -1.45 5.15 12.11
CA LEU A 146 -1.09 6.54 11.78
C LEU A 146 -0.94 6.79 10.28
N VAL A 147 -0.48 5.80 9.51
CA VAL A 147 -0.29 5.92 8.05
C VAL A 147 -1.60 6.18 7.30
N GLU A 148 -2.73 5.82 7.91
CA GLU A 148 -4.08 5.96 7.35
C GLU A 148 -4.77 7.25 7.79
N CYS A 149 -4.16 8.00 8.71
CA CYS A 149 -4.71 9.21 9.27
C CYS A 149 -4.34 10.41 8.40
N TRP A 150 -5.33 11.07 7.81
CA TRP A 150 -5.11 12.28 7.02
C TRP A 150 -4.50 13.42 7.84
N ALA A 151 -5.02 13.65 9.06
CA ALA A 151 -4.51 14.67 9.97
C ALA A 151 -3.04 14.46 10.36
N TYR A 152 -2.54 13.22 10.36
CA TYR A 152 -1.12 12.94 10.60
C TYR A 152 -0.23 13.43 9.45
N TRP A 153 -0.73 13.36 8.21
CA TRP A 153 0.00 13.82 7.02
C TRP A 153 -0.08 15.33 6.80
N GLU A 154 -1.04 16.01 7.42
CA GLU A 154 -1.10 17.48 7.43
C GLU A 154 -0.08 18.11 8.38
N LEU A 155 0.47 17.34 9.33
CA LEU A 155 1.54 17.82 10.22
C LEU A 155 2.86 18.03 9.47
N ASP A 156 3.65 18.97 9.96
CA ASP A 156 5.04 19.15 9.52
C ASP A 156 5.93 18.00 9.98
N VAL A 157 7.06 17.80 9.29
CA VAL A 157 8.02 16.70 9.55
C VAL A 157 8.46 16.67 11.02
N SER A 158 8.74 17.83 11.62
CA SER A 158 9.14 17.94 13.03
C SER A 158 8.01 17.55 13.99
N GLN A 159 6.75 17.88 13.64
CA GLN A 159 5.59 17.53 14.46
C GLN A 159 5.30 16.03 14.41
N ARG A 160 5.44 15.41 13.23
CA ARG A 160 5.35 13.95 13.08
C ARG A 160 6.43 13.23 13.88
N TRP A 161 7.67 13.76 13.87
CA TRP A 161 8.78 13.20 14.65
C TRP A 161 8.51 13.24 16.15
N ASN A 162 8.03 14.38 16.66
CA ASN A 162 7.70 14.55 18.08
C ASN A 162 6.50 13.68 18.50
N HIS A 163 5.55 13.44 17.60
CA HIS A 163 4.41 12.55 17.88
C HIS A 163 4.84 11.08 18.02
N LEU A 164 5.81 10.63 17.21
CA LEU A 164 6.35 9.27 17.28
C LEU A 164 7.37 9.10 18.42
N ASN A 165 7.99 10.20 18.87
CA ASN A 165 8.99 10.23 19.93
C ASN A 165 8.67 11.36 20.93
N PRO A 166 7.62 11.18 21.76
CA PRO A 166 7.35 12.10 22.86
C PRO A 166 8.53 12.11 23.86
N PRO A 167 8.73 13.23 24.59
CA PRO A 167 9.81 13.38 25.56
C PRO A 167 9.75 12.36 26.71
#